data_AF-T0CGQ1-F1
#
_entry.id   AF-T0CGQ1-F1
#
_cell.length_a   1.000
_cell.length_b   1.000
_cell.length_c   1.000
_cell.angle_alpha   90.00
_cell.angle_beta   90.00
_cell.angle_gamma   90.00
#
_symmetry.space_group_name_H-M   'P 1'
#
loop_
_entity.id
_entity.type
_entity.pdbx_description
1 polymer ?
#
loop_
_entity_poly.entity_id
_entity_poly.type
_entity_poly.pdbx_seq_one_letter_code
_entity_poly.pdbx_strand_id
1 'polypeptide(L)'
;MSDQEYTVPKRSYKKNWAFMGSAFFIMAIFYLFFKRDFYLYVCEQENNAPACFLLSDIYQDDGEHAKAQKYLELSCQNKYEIACTKLGKVIPATVVK
;
A
#
# COMPACT_ATOMS: atom_id res chain seq x y z
N MET A 1 -56.48 35.09 20.92
CA MET A 1 -55.15 35.27 20.32
C MET A 1 -54.19 34.51 21.23
N SER A 2 -53.77 33.30 20.85
CA SER A 2 -52.93 32.43 21.68
C SER A 2 -51.56 32.32 21.02
N ASP A 3 -50.56 32.90 21.67
CA ASP A 3 -49.16 32.81 21.26
C ASP A 3 -48.69 31.36 21.42
N GLN A 4 -48.47 30.67 20.29
CA GLN A 4 -47.77 29.38 20.31
C GLN A 4 -46.26 29.64 20.37
N GLU A 5 -45.67 29.27 21.50
CA GLU A 5 -44.23 29.29 21.75
C GLU A 5 -43.51 28.35 20.77
N TYR A 6 -42.89 28.92 19.74
CA TYR A 6 -42.13 28.16 18.74
C TYR A 6 -40.74 27.81 19.29
N THR A 7 -40.57 26.57 19.76
CA THR A 7 -39.27 26.07 20.24
C THR A 7 -38.42 25.54 19.08
N VAL A 8 -37.26 26.16 18.83
CA VAL A 8 -36.30 25.70 17.81
C VAL A 8 -35.71 24.34 18.23
N PRO A 9 -35.78 23.29 17.39
CA PRO A 9 -35.23 21.99 17.74
C PRO A 9 -33.71 22.06 17.83
N LYS A 10 -33.17 21.84 19.04
CA LYS A 10 -31.72 21.84 19.29
C LYS A 10 -31.11 20.59 18.63
N ARG A 11 -30.50 20.75 17.44
CA ARG A 11 -29.83 19.67 16.70
C ARG A 11 -28.59 19.22 17.49
N SER A 12 -28.77 18.24 18.36
CA SER A 12 -27.68 17.63 19.13
C SER A 12 -26.86 16.74 18.21
N TYR A 13 -25.75 17.25 17.68
CA TYR A 13 -24.73 16.47 17.00
C TYR A 13 -24.08 15.50 18.01
N LYS A 14 -24.65 14.29 18.12
CA LYS A 14 -24.05 13.20 18.90
C LYS A 14 -22.88 12.64 18.10
N LYS A 15 -21.65 12.93 18.54
CA LYS A 15 -20.43 12.35 17.97
C LYS A 15 -20.42 10.84 18.23
N ASN A 16 -20.74 10.06 17.20
CA ASN A 16 -20.59 8.60 17.25
C ASN A 16 -19.11 8.26 17.05
N TRP A 17 -18.29 8.44 18.09
CA TRP A 17 -16.86 8.09 18.07
C TRP A 17 -16.62 6.63 17.69
N ALA A 18 -17.55 5.74 18.05
CA ALA A 18 -17.54 4.35 17.62
C ALA A 18 -17.67 4.19 16.09
N PHE A 19 -18.48 5.04 15.43
CA PHE A 19 -18.60 5.05 13.97
C PHE A 19 -17.29 5.53 13.31
N MET A 20 -16.68 6.61 13.84
CA MET A 20 -15.38 7.06 13.32
C MET A 20 -14.29 6.01 13.52
N GLY A 21 -14.21 5.39 14.69
CA GLY A 21 -13.24 4.33 14.96
C GLY A 21 -13.43 3.12 14.05
N SER A 22 -14.69 2.68 13.86
CA SER A 22 -15.03 1.59 12.94
C SER A 22 -14.62 1.89 11.50
N ALA A 23 -14.88 3.11 11.01
CA ALA A 23 -14.49 3.51 9.65
C ALA A 23 -12.96 3.47 9.45
N PHE A 24 -12.17 3.94 10.42
CA PHE A 24 -10.70 3.85 10.34
C PHE A 24 -10.21 2.41 10.37
N PHE A 25 -10.81 1.56 11.20
CA PHE A 25 -10.44 0.15 11.27
C PHE A 25 -10.74 -0.58 9.95
N ILE A 26 -11.92 -0.33 9.36
CA ILE A 26 -12.30 -0.87 8.06
C ILE A 26 -11.32 -0.39 6.98
N MET A 27 -10.95 0.89 6.98
CA MET A 27 -9.97 1.45 6.03
C MET A 27 -8.59 0.79 6.17
N ALA A 28 -8.13 0.55 7.40
CA ALA A 28 -6.86 -0.12 7.66
C ALA A 28 -6.88 -1.57 7.18
N ILE A 29 -7.98 -2.30 7.43
CA ILE A 29 -8.17 -3.65 6.89
C ILE A 29 -8.11 -3.62 5.36
N PHE A 30 -8.88 -2.75 4.72
CA PHE A 30 -8.87 -2.63 3.27
C PHE A 30 -7.45 -2.34 2.73
N TYR A 31 -6.71 -1.43 3.36
CA TYR A 31 -5.31 -1.18 2.99
C TYR A 31 -4.47 -2.46 3.04
N LEU A 32 -4.57 -3.25 4.11
CA LEU A 32 -3.81 -4.50 4.24
C LEU A 32 -4.17 -5.52 3.17
N PHE A 33 -5.46 -5.65 2.83
CA PHE A 33 -5.92 -6.55 1.77
C PHE A 33 -5.40 -6.11 0.39
N PHE A 34 -5.50 -4.83 0.06
CA PHE A 34 -5.17 -4.33 -1.28
C PHE A 34 -3.69 -4.02 -1.49
N LYS A 35 -2.88 -3.95 -0.42
CA LYS A 35 -1.46 -3.59 -0.49
C LYS A 35 -0.70 -4.44 -1.51
N ARG A 36 -0.84 -5.76 -1.42
CA ARG A 36 -0.09 -6.69 -2.29
C ARG A 36 -0.50 -6.54 -3.75
N ASP A 37 -1.81 -6.51 -4.03
CA ASP A 37 -2.35 -6.40 -5.39
C ASP A 37 -1.93 -5.09 -6.07
N PHE A 38 -1.92 -3.99 -5.31
CA PHE A 38 -1.41 -2.71 -5.79
C PHE A 38 0.06 -2.79 -6.20
N TYR A 39 0.93 -3.34 -5.34
CA TYR A 39 2.35 -3.49 -5.68
C TYR A 39 2.58 -4.48 -6.83
N LEU A 40 1.76 -5.53 -6.94
CA LEU A 40 1.81 -6.47 -8.05
C LEU A 40 1.49 -5.78 -9.38
N TYR A 41 0.41 -5.00 -9.43
CA TYR A 41 0.05 -4.23 -10.63
C TYR A 41 1.16 -3.25 -11.03
N VAL A 42 1.62 -2.41 -10.09
CA VAL A 42 2.62 -1.37 -10.37
C VAL A 42 3.98 -2.00 -10.74
N CYS A 43 4.36 -3.11 -10.12
CA CYS A 43 5.56 -3.85 -10.50
C CYS A 43 5.45 -4.44 -11.91
N GLU A 44 4.40 -5.21 -12.20
CA GLU A 44 4.32 -6.00 -13.44
C GLU A 44 3.87 -5.17 -14.65
N GLN A 45 3.02 -4.15 -14.46
CA GLN A 45 2.49 -3.35 -15.57
C GLN A 45 3.33 -2.11 -15.86
N GLU A 46 3.85 -1.45 -14.82
CA GLU A 46 4.61 -0.20 -14.99
C GLU A 46 6.13 -0.43 -14.94
N ASN A 47 6.57 -1.68 -14.70
CA ASN A 47 7.99 -2.03 -14.49
C ASN A 47 8.65 -1.19 -13.39
N ASN A 48 7.88 -0.81 -12.37
CA ASN A 48 8.36 0.03 -11.29
C ASN A 48 9.29 -0.79 -10.37
N ALA A 49 10.59 -0.52 -10.48
CA ALA A 49 11.62 -1.31 -9.80
C ALA A 49 11.50 -1.28 -8.26
N PRO A 50 11.28 -0.12 -7.60
CA PRO A 50 10.99 -0.06 -6.16
C PRO A 50 9.74 -0.86 -5.74
N ALA A 51 8.67 -0.82 -6.54
CA ALA A 51 7.45 -1.60 -6.24
C ALA A 51 7.72 -3.11 -6.26
N CYS A 52 8.49 -3.58 -7.25
CA CYS A 52 8.92 -4.98 -7.29
C CYS A 52 9.77 -5.38 -6.08
N PHE A 53 10.64 -4.48 -5.59
CA PHE A 53 11.42 -4.73 -4.37
C PHE A 53 10.51 -4.87 -3.14
N LEU A 54 9.56 -3.95 -2.94
CA LEU A 54 8.62 -4.04 -1.83
C LEU A 54 7.75 -5.30 -1.90
N LEU A 55 7.35 -5.70 -3.11
CA LEU A 55 6.62 -6.93 -3.33
C LEU A 55 7.46 -8.17 -2.96
N SER A 56 8.77 -8.14 -3.21
CA SER A 56 9.68 -9.20 -2.78
C SER A 56 9.72 -9.35 -1.26
N ASP A 57 9.76 -8.23 -0.52
CA ASP A 57 9.76 -8.24 0.94
C ASP A 57 8.41 -8.73 1.49
N ILE A 58 7.29 -8.32 0.88
CA ILE A 58 5.95 -8.83 1.24
C ILE A 58 5.91 -10.35 1.11
N TYR A 59 6.30 -10.90 -0.04
CA TYR A 59 6.30 -12.36 -0.23
C TYR A 59 7.30 -13.08 0.68
N GLN A 60 8.40 -12.44 1.06
CA GLN A 60 9.34 -13.00 2.02
C GLN A 60 8.71 -13.11 3.42
N ASP A 61 8.02 -12.06 3.87
CA ASP A 61 7.30 -12.03 5.15
C ASP A 61 6.15 -13.05 5.19
N ASP A 62 5.51 -13.29 4.04
CA ASP A 62 4.46 -14.31 3.87
C ASP A 62 5.00 -15.75 3.77
N GLY A 63 6.33 -15.94 3.75
CA GLY A 63 6.98 -17.25 3.58
C GLY A 63 6.94 -17.79 2.14
N GLU A 64 6.51 -16.99 1.17
CA GLU A 64 6.44 -17.33 -0.25
C GLU A 64 7.80 -17.09 -0.94
N HIS A 65 8.86 -17.75 -0.47
CA HIS A 65 10.26 -17.49 -0.85
C HIS A 65 10.53 -17.51 -2.36
N ALA A 66 9.87 -18.40 -3.11
CA ALA A 66 10.04 -18.47 -4.56
C ALA A 66 9.54 -17.19 -5.26
N LYS A 67 8.42 -16.62 -4.79
CA LYS A 67 7.89 -15.36 -5.32
C LYS A 67 8.74 -14.19 -4.86
N ALA A 68 9.20 -14.20 -3.60
CA ALA A 68 10.13 -13.21 -3.09
C ALA A 68 11.37 -13.10 -3.99
N GLN A 69 12.01 -14.23 -4.29
CA GLN A 69 13.16 -14.27 -5.19
C GLN A 69 12.84 -13.74 -6.59
N LYS A 70 11.72 -14.17 -7.20
CA LYS A 70 11.26 -13.69 -8.52
C LYS A 70 11.19 -12.16 -8.56
N TYR A 71 10.52 -11.53 -7.61
CA TYR A 71 10.30 -10.08 -7.63
C TYR A 71 11.56 -9.29 -7.24
N LEU A 72 12.42 -9.86 -6.40
CA LEU A 72 13.73 -9.27 -6.11
C LEU A 72 14.62 -9.24 -7.37
N GLU A 73 14.61 -10.33 -8.15
CA GLU A 73 15.31 -10.39 -9.44
C GLU A 73 14.74 -9.42 -10.45
N LEU A 74 13.41 -9.32 -10.57
CA LEU A 74 12.75 -8.38 -11.47
C LEU A 74 13.07 -6.92 -11.11
N SER A 75 13.09 -6.59 -9.81
CA SER A 75 13.50 -5.27 -9.33
C SER A 75 14.94 -4.94 -9.74
N CYS A 76 15.86 -5.90 -9.61
CA CYS A 76 17.24 -5.73 -10.05
C CYS A 76 17.36 -5.61 -11.59
N GLN A 77 16.58 -6.38 -12.36
CA GLN A 77 16.52 -6.26 -13.83
C GLN A 77 16.07 -4.86 -14.26
N ASN A 78 15.15 -4.26 -13.49
CA ASN A 78 14.71 -2.88 -13.64
C ASN A 78 15.67 -1.86 -12.99
N LYS A 79 16.93 -2.26 -12.73
CA LYS A 79 18.05 -1.43 -12.27
C LYS A 79 17.87 -0.80 -10.89
N TYR A 80 17.06 -1.41 -10.01
CA TYR A 80 17.01 -0.97 -8.63
C TYR A 80 18.24 -1.44 -7.85
N GLU A 81 19.11 -0.50 -7.48
CA GLU A 81 20.41 -0.78 -6.87
C GLU A 81 20.28 -1.63 -5.60
N ILE A 82 19.35 -1.29 -4.72
CA ILE A 82 19.13 -2.01 -3.46
C ILE A 82 18.81 -3.49 -3.72
N ALA A 83 18.00 -3.79 -4.74
CA ALA A 83 17.66 -5.16 -5.11
C ALA A 83 18.88 -5.92 -5.63
N CYS A 84 19.68 -5.30 -6.50
CA CYS A 84 20.89 -5.91 -7.03
C CYS A 84 21.93 -6.17 -5.95
N THR A 85 22.13 -5.22 -5.03
CA THR A 85 23.02 -5.40 -3.87
C THR A 85 22.57 -6.57 -3.01
N LYS A 86 21.26 -6.70 -2.73
CA LYS A 86 20.68 -7.82 -1.96
C LYS A 86 20.91 -9.18 -2.65
N LEU A 87 21.01 -9.20 -3.98
CA LEU A 87 21.34 -10.38 -4.78
C LEU A 87 22.86 -10.58 -4.99
N GLY A 88 23.72 -9.69 -4.51
CA GLY A 88 25.15 -9.72 -4.79
C GLY A 88 25.50 -9.46 -6.26
N LYS A 89 24.62 -8.79 -7.02
CA LYS A 89 24.81 -8.46 -8.44
C LYS A 89 25.36 -7.04 -8.58
N VAL A 90 26.35 -6.86 -9.46
CA VAL A 90 26.83 -5.53 -9.86
C VAL A 90 25.90 -5.03 -10.96
N ILE A 91 25.31 -3.84 -10.78
CA ILE A 91 24.55 -3.20 -11.86
C ILE A 91 25.55 -2.89 -12.98
N PRO A 92 25.37 -3.41 -14.21
CA PRO A 92 26.22 -2.99 -15.30
C PRO A 92 26.02 -1.48 -15.47
N ALA A 93 27.09 -0.71 -15.23
CA ALA A 93 27.10 0.72 -15.47
C ALA A 93 26.66 0.94 -16.92
N THR A 94 25.43 1.40 -17.11
CA THR A 94 24.96 1.74 -18.44
C THR A 94 25.84 2.89 -18.90
N VAL A 95 26.67 2.63 -19.90
CA VAL A 95 27.37 3.68 -20.64
C VAL A 95 26.29 4.64 -21.11
N VAL A 96 26.22 5.79 -20.46
CA VAL A 96 25.45 6.93 -20.93
C VAL A 96 26.09 7.28 -22.28
N LYS A 97 25.33 7.08 -23.36
CA LYS A 97 25.74 7.49 -24.70
C LYS A 97 25.12 8.84 -25.00
#